data_AF-A0A1U7YF58-F1
#
_entry.id   AF-A0A1U7YF58-F1
#
_cell.length_a   1.000
_cell.length_b   1.000
_cell.length_c   1.000
_cell.angle_alpha   90.00
_cell.angle_beta   90.00
_cell.angle_gamma   90.00
#
_symmetry.space_group_name_H-M   'P 1'
#
loop_
_entity.id
_entity.type
_entity.pdbx_description
1 polymer ?
#
loop_
_entity_poly.entity_id
_entity_poly.type
_entity_poly.pdbx_seq_one_letter_code
_entity_poly.pdbx_strand_id
1 'polypeptide(L)'
;MALIIRSVLHLLVISLISFVVLQQESDAEEVLMLQKPRLINCKFDKIYQLGDSFADTGNCIRERICGAHTVCGRFPYGMNFFQNATGRCSNGMLMIDFIALESGLPLLNPIKDQNANFRHGANFAVAGATALPSEILENMKMVNPSTNSSLSVQLDWMSSHFETTCYTDCPEKLNKSLFLVGEIGGNECTHGLLEGKTIEESRRMVPEVVEAIIHGVRVSF
;
A
#
# COMPACT_ATOMS: atom_id res chain seq x y z
N MET A 1 46.52 -29.82 3.57
CA MET A 1 46.37 -29.28 2.20
C MET A 1 44.93 -29.36 1.69
N ALA A 2 44.27 -30.53 1.72
CA ALA A 2 42.88 -30.69 1.22
C ALA A 2 41.81 -29.84 1.94
N LEU A 3 41.89 -29.67 3.27
CA LEU A 3 40.96 -28.81 4.02
C LEU A 3 41.03 -27.33 3.63
N ILE A 4 42.23 -26.82 3.38
CA ILE A 4 42.46 -25.41 3.00
C ILE A 4 41.87 -25.16 1.61
N ILE A 5 42.09 -26.08 0.67
CA ILE A 5 41.53 -26.00 -0.69
C ILE A 5 40.00 -25.97 -0.66
N ARG A 6 39.37 -26.82 0.18
CA ARG A 6 37.90 -26.86 0.32
C ARG A 6 37.34 -25.57 0.93
N SER A 7 38.03 -25.00 1.92
CA SER A 7 37.63 -23.75 2.56
C SER A 7 37.77 -22.55 1.62
N VAL A 8 38.85 -22.49 0.84
CA VAL A 8 39.06 -21.45 -0.19
C VAL A 8 38.01 -21.55 -1.29
N LEU A 9 37.66 -22.77 -1.72
CA LEU A 9 36.61 -22.98 -2.72
C LEU A 9 35.24 -22.49 -2.23
N HIS A 10 34.88 -22.74 -0.97
CA HIS A 10 33.63 -22.22 -0.40
C HIS A 10 33.60 -20.69 -0.32
N LEU A 11 34.70 -20.05 0.10
CA LEU A 11 34.81 -18.59 0.12
C LEU A 11 34.66 -17.98 -1.29
N LEU A 12 35.27 -18.58 -2.31
CA LEU A 12 35.14 -18.14 -3.69
C LEU A 12 33.70 -18.28 -4.21
N VAL A 13 33.02 -19.37 -3.89
CA VAL A 13 31.61 -19.57 -4.26
C VAL A 13 30.71 -18.54 -3.58
N ILE A 14 30.90 -18.27 -2.29
CA ILE A 14 30.13 -17.24 -1.57
C ILE A 14 30.38 -15.86 -2.18
N SER A 15 31.64 -15.50 -2.44
CA SER A 15 31.99 -14.22 -3.08
C SER A 15 31.37 -14.07 -4.46
N LEU A 16 31.32 -15.15 -5.25
CA LEU A 16 30.71 -15.15 -6.58
C LEU A 16 29.19 -14.96 -6.49
N ILE A 17 28.53 -15.64 -5.55
CA ILE A 17 27.09 -15.50 -5.32
C ILE A 17 26.77 -14.07 -4.87
N SER A 18 27.52 -13.51 -3.92
CA SER A 18 27.34 -12.13 -3.47
C SER A 18 27.53 -11.13 -4.59
N PHE A 19 28.53 -11.33 -5.46
CA PHE A 19 28.76 -10.47 -6.62
C PHE A 19 27.61 -10.54 -7.63
N VAL A 20 27.13 -11.75 -7.94
CA VAL A 20 25.98 -11.95 -8.85
C VAL A 20 24.71 -11.31 -8.30
N VAL A 21 24.46 -11.43 -6.99
CA VAL A 21 23.30 -10.80 -6.33
C VAL A 21 23.40 -9.27 -6.38
N LEU A 22 24.58 -8.71 -6.09
CA LEU A 22 24.82 -7.26 -6.18
C LEU A 22 24.65 -6.72 -7.61
N GLN A 23 25.11 -7.50 -8.59
CA GLN A 23 24.98 -7.14 -10.00
C GLN A 23 23.52 -7.17 -10.45
N GLN A 24 22.75 -8.16 -9.98
CA GLN A 24 21.33 -8.27 -10.30
C GLN A 24 20.47 -7.15 -9.67
N GLU A 25 20.80 -6.68 -8.47
CA GLU A 25 20.13 -5.50 -7.88
C GLU A 25 20.45 -4.22 -8.65
N SER A 26 21.72 -3.99 -9.00
CA SER A 26 22.14 -2.84 -9.80
C SER A 26 21.44 -2.81 -11.16
N ASP A 27 21.39 -3.96 -11.85
CA ASP A 27 20.76 -4.06 -13.17
C ASP A 27 19.24 -3.80 -13.09
N ALA A 28 18.56 -4.24 -12.03
CA ALA A 28 17.13 -4.00 -11.86
C ALA A 28 16.80 -2.52 -11.61
N GLU A 29 17.63 -1.83 -10.81
CA GLU A 29 17.50 -0.39 -10.54
C GLU A 29 17.79 0.43 -11.82
N GLU A 30 18.80 0.04 -12.60
CA GLU A 30 19.14 0.68 -13.88
C GLU A 30 18.07 0.44 -14.96
N VAL A 31 17.51 -0.78 -15.05
CA VAL A 31 16.43 -1.12 -16.00
C VAL A 31 15.16 -0.33 -15.70
N LEU A 32 14.83 -0.09 -14.43
CA LEU A 32 13.70 0.77 -14.04
C LEU A 32 13.90 2.21 -14.51
N MET A 33 15.13 2.72 -14.45
CA MET A 33 15.49 4.07 -14.88
C MET A 33 15.57 4.23 -16.40
N LEU A 34 15.83 3.14 -17.15
CA LEU A 34 16.03 3.16 -18.62
C LEU A 34 14.74 3.01 -19.44
N GLN A 35 13.62 2.61 -18.84
CA GLN A 35 12.35 2.57 -19.55
C GLN A 35 11.80 4.00 -19.71
N LYS A 36 11.44 4.40 -20.93
CA LYS A 36 10.69 5.65 -21.13
C LYS A 36 9.38 5.54 -20.34
N PRO A 37 9.16 6.37 -19.31
CA PRO A 37 7.98 6.27 -18.45
C PRO A 37 6.72 6.36 -19.31
N ARG A 38 5.90 5.31 -19.33
CA ARG A 38 4.76 5.24 -20.27
C ARG A 38 3.58 6.07 -19.78
N LEU A 39 3.37 6.10 -18.47
CA LEU A 39 2.24 6.78 -17.84
C LEU A 39 2.37 8.30 -17.84
N ILE A 40 3.56 8.85 -18.08
CA ILE A 40 3.77 10.29 -18.26
C ILE A 40 2.87 10.89 -19.37
N ASN A 41 2.50 10.07 -20.37
CA ASN A 41 1.60 10.47 -21.45
C ASN A 41 0.13 10.62 -21.01
N CYS A 42 -0.24 10.05 -19.85
CA CYS A 42 -1.56 10.20 -19.26
C CYS A 42 -1.77 11.59 -18.62
N LYS A 43 -0.68 12.35 -18.38
CA LYS A 43 -0.69 13.76 -17.94
C LYS A 43 -1.48 14.05 -16.66
N PHE A 44 -1.69 13.05 -15.80
CA PHE A 44 -2.15 13.31 -14.43
C PHE A 44 -0.99 13.84 -13.59
N ASP A 45 -1.27 14.77 -12.69
CA ASP A 45 -0.27 15.46 -11.84
C ASP A 45 -0.40 15.15 -10.34
N LYS A 46 -1.44 14.40 -9.99
CA LYS A 46 -1.76 13.94 -8.64
C LYS A 46 -2.20 12.49 -8.65
N ILE A 47 -1.90 11.77 -7.59
CA ILE A 47 -2.40 10.42 -7.35
C ILE A 47 -2.99 10.36 -5.95
N TYR A 48 -4.23 9.88 -5.85
CA TYR A 48 -4.87 9.58 -4.58
C TYR A 48 -5.16 8.09 -4.50
N GLN A 49 -4.82 7.47 -3.38
CA GLN A 49 -4.98 6.03 -3.20
C GLN A 49 -5.70 5.71 -1.90
N LEU A 50 -6.61 4.75 -1.97
CA LEU A 50 -7.31 4.12 -0.85
C LEU A 50 -7.13 2.62 -0.98
N GLY A 51 -7.28 1.89 0.13
CA GLY A 51 -7.14 0.44 0.13
C GLY A 51 -6.57 -0.10 1.42
N ASP A 52 -5.94 -1.26 1.32
CA ASP A 52 -5.44 -2.02 2.46
C ASP A 52 -3.90 -2.14 2.48
N SER A 53 -3.37 -3.26 2.99
CA SER A 53 -1.93 -3.53 3.07
C SER A 53 -1.19 -3.54 1.74
N PHE A 54 -1.87 -3.88 0.64
CA PHE A 54 -1.25 -3.82 -0.70
C PHE A 54 -1.10 -2.40 -1.22
N ALA A 55 -1.81 -1.46 -0.60
CA ALA A 55 -1.86 -0.06 -0.99
C ALA A 55 -1.19 0.86 0.04
N ASP A 56 -1.02 0.45 1.31
CA ASP A 56 -0.54 1.31 2.40
C ASP A 56 0.95 1.69 2.27
N THR A 57 1.23 2.99 2.15
CA THR A 57 2.60 3.54 2.09
C THR A 57 3.14 4.00 3.45
N GLY A 58 2.44 3.72 4.55
CA GLY A 58 2.90 3.92 5.92
C GLY A 58 1.90 4.57 6.88
N ASN A 59 0.60 4.58 6.58
CA ASN A 59 -0.42 5.02 7.51
C ASN A 59 -0.51 4.09 8.72
N CYS A 60 -0.54 2.76 8.51
CA CYS A 60 -0.66 1.79 9.61
C CYS A 60 0.41 1.97 10.69
N ILE A 61 1.69 2.16 10.31
CA ILE A 61 2.77 2.35 11.27
C ILE A 61 2.66 3.64 12.10
N ARG A 62 1.85 4.59 11.65
CA ARG A 62 1.56 5.86 12.33
C ARG A 62 0.29 5.78 13.19
N GLU A 63 -0.47 4.69 13.12
CA GLU A 63 -1.61 4.44 13.99
C GLU A 63 -1.20 3.73 15.29
N ARG A 64 -1.94 3.98 16.37
CA ARG A 64 -1.63 3.40 17.68
C ARG A 64 -1.77 1.87 17.69
N ILE A 65 -2.89 1.35 17.19
CA ILE A 65 -3.19 -0.08 17.20
C ILE A 65 -2.40 -0.77 16.09
N CYS A 66 -2.59 -0.34 14.85
CA CYS A 66 -1.93 -0.95 13.70
C CYS A 66 -0.39 -0.90 13.83
N GLY A 67 0.18 0.25 14.20
CA GLY A 67 1.62 0.45 14.36
C GLY A 67 2.26 -0.40 15.45
N ALA A 68 1.52 -0.72 16.52
CA ALA A 68 2.02 -1.58 17.58
C ALA A 68 2.17 -3.05 17.14
N HIS A 69 1.34 -3.49 16.18
CA HIS A 69 1.22 -4.90 15.79
C HIS A 69 1.71 -5.22 14.38
N THR A 70 1.80 -4.23 13.49
CA THR A 70 2.18 -4.48 12.10
C THR A 70 3.64 -4.91 11.96
N VAL A 71 3.85 -5.93 11.14
CA VAL A 71 5.20 -6.36 10.73
C VAL A 71 5.77 -5.46 9.65
N CYS A 72 4.94 -4.71 8.92
CA CYS A 72 5.37 -3.87 7.79
C CYS A 72 6.23 -2.66 8.20
N GLY A 73 6.28 -2.36 9.50
CA GLY A 73 7.18 -1.34 10.09
C GLY A 73 8.55 -1.88 10.50
N ARG A 74 8.93 -3.10 10.12
CA ARG A 74 10.20 -3.74 10.51
C ARG A 74 10.85 -4.44 9.32
N PHE A 75 12.15 -4.73 9.39
CA PHE A 75 12.79 -5.60 8.40
C PHE A 75 12.11 -6.98 8.34
N PRO A 76 11.98 -7.61 7.16
CA PRO A 76 12.62 -7.28 5.87
C PRO A 76 11.91 -6.21 5.02
N TYR A 77 10.83 -5.59 5.52
CA TYR A 77 10.07 -4.61 4.74
C TYR A 77 10.90 -3.36 4.41
N GLY A 78 10.83 -2.93 3.15
CA GLY A 78 11.59 -1.81 2.58
C GLY A 78 13.10 -2.04 2.36
N MET A 79 13.64 -3.25 2.63
CA MET A 79 15.09 -3.51 2.52
C MET A 79 15.67 -3.36 1.11
N ASN A 80 14.93 -3.70 0.05
CA ASN A 80 15.42 -3.73 -1.34
C ASN A 80 15.39 -2.35 -2.03
N PHE A 81 14.72 -1.34 -1.48
CA PHE A 81 14.55 -0.05 -2.17
C PHE A 81 14.75 1.14 -1.24
N PHE A 82 14.13 1.11 -0.06
CA PHE A 82 14.21 2.22 0.89
C PHE A 82 15.36 2.04 1.89
N GLN A 83 15.95 0.85 1.95
CA GLN A 83 16.96 0.43 2.95
C GLN A 83 16.51 0.67 4.40
N ASN A 84 15.19 0.79 4.60
CA ASN A 84 14.53 1.04 5.88
C ASN A 84 13.05 0.66 5.78
N ALA A 85 12.45 0.27 6.90
CA ALA A 85 11.02 -0.03 6.94
C ALA A 85 10.19 1.26 6.90
N THR A 86 9.48 1.48 5.79
CA THR A 86 8.63 2.67 5.57
C THR A 86 7.18 2.47 5.97
N GLY A 87 6.78 1.24 6.29
CA GLY A 87 5.40 0.83 6.52
C GLY A 87 4.71 0.20 5.30
N ARG A 88 5.37 0.17 4.14
CA ARG A 88 4.94 -0.63 2.99
C ARG A 88 5.05 -2.12 3.31
N CYS A 89 3.99 -2.87 3.08
CA CYS A 89 3.97 -4.33 3.28
C CYS A 89 4.66 -5.10 2.12
N SER A 90 5.79 -4.59 1.64
CA SER A 90 6.70 -5.20 0.66
C SER A 90 8.16 -5.02 1.11
N ASN A 91 9.06 -5.91 0.70
CA ASN A 91 10.50 -5.70 0.87
C ASN A 91 11.03 -4.53 0.02
N GLY A 92 10.24 -4.01 -0.92
CA GLY A 92 10.56 -2.82 -1.70
C GLY A 92 9.32 -1.97 -1.98
N MET A 93 9.11 -1.68 -3.26
CA MET A 93 8.00 -0.86 -3.75
C MET A 93 6.65 -1.61 -3.77
N LEU A 94 5.57 -0.85 -3.67
CA LEU A 94 4.20 -1.27 -3.96
C LEU A 94 3.82 -0.91 -5.40
N MET A 95 2.71 -1.46 -5.91
CA MET A 95 2.19 -1.15 -7.26
C MET A 95 2.09 0.36 -7.51
N ILE A 96 1.65 1.11 -6.50
CA ILE A 96 1.48 2.56 -6.61
C ILE A 96 2.78 3.32 -6.78
N ASP A 97 3.89 2.80 -6.24
CA ASP A 97 5.20 3.43 -6.39
C ASP A 97 5.66 3.34 -7.84
N PHE A 98 5.45 2.18 -8.48
CA PHE A 98 5.72 2.02 -9.92
C PHE A 98 4.86 2.97 -10.77
N ILE A 99 3.58 3.13 -10.43
CA ILE A 99 2.69 4.08 -11.14
C ILE A 99 3.19 5.51 -10.98
N ALA A 100 3.59 5.92 -9.77
CA ALA A 100 4.13 7.25 -9.51
C ALA A 100 5.41 7.51 -10.33
N LEU A 101 6.36 6.57 -10.30
CA LEU A 101 7.61 6.66 -11.07
C LEU A 101 7.36 6.72 -12.58
N GLU A 102 6.49 5.84 -13.11
CA GLU A 102 6.12 5.80 -14.53
C GLU A 102 5.39 7.06 -15.02
N SER A 103 4.83 7.84 -14.09
CA SER A 103 4.18 9.12 -14.36
C SER A 103 5.07 10.33 -14.12
N GLY A 104 6.30 10.13 -13.65
CA GLY A 104 7.21 11.22 -13.28
C GLY A 104 6.77 11.99 -12.03
N LEU A 105 6.01 11.35 -11.14
CA LEU A 105 5.53 11.91 -9.88
C LEU A 105 6.34 11.38 -8.69
N PRO A 106 6.45 12.14 -7.58
CA PRO A 106 7.05 11.63 -6.35
C PRO A 106 6.20 10.49 -5.78
N LEU A 107 6.84 9.60 -5.00
CA LEU A 107 6.15 8.53 -4.29
C LEU A 107 5.10 9.09 -3.33
N LEU A 108 3.97 8.40 -3.19
CA LEU A 108 2.85 8.88 -2.38
C LEU A 108 3.17 8.83 -0.90
N ASN A 109 2.91 9.97 -0.24
CA ASN A 109 3.01 10.10 1.20
C ASN A 109 1.74 9.58 1.89
N PRO A 110 1.87 8.89 3.04
CA PRO A 110 0.73 8.50 3.86
C PRO A 110 0.09 9.74 4.49
N ILE A 111 -1.24 9.87 4.44
CA ILE A 111 -1.99 11.02 4.97
C ILE A 111 -1.75 11.26 6.47
N LYS A 112 -1.39 10.21 7.23
CA LYS A 112 -1.07 10.30 8.66
C LYS A 112 0.29 10.94 8.93
N ASP A 113 1.10 11.22 7.91
CA ASP A 113 2.35 11.96 8.09
C ASP A 113 2.10 13.47 8.12
N GLN A 114 2.15 14.04 9.33
CA GLN A 114 1.87 15.46 9.57
C GLN A 114 2.90 16.41 8.92
N ASN A 115 4.07 15.92 8.54
CA ASN A 115 5.14 16.72 7.96
C ASN A 115 5.28 16.51 6.45
N ALA A 116 4.44 15.66 5.86
CA ALA A 116 4.54 15.32 4.45
C ALA A 116 4.00 16.41 3.52
N ASN A 117 4.50 16.41 2.30
CA ASN A 117 4.00 17.25 1.22
C ASN A 117 2.97 16.47 0.38
N PHE A 118 1.76 17.02 0.29
CA PHE A 118 0.64 16.42 -0.44
C PHE A 118 0.32 17.12 -1.78
N ARG A 119 1.23 17.97 -2.28
CA ARG A 119 1.03 18.70 -3.55
C ARG A 119 0.72 17.78 -4.75
N HIS A 120 1.27 16.57 -4.75
CA HIS A 120 1.11 15.56 -5.80
C HIS A 120 0.14 14.42 -5.40
N GLY A 121 -0.73 14.70 -4.44
CA GLY A 121 -1.70 13.75 -3.91
C GLY A 121 -1.23 13.06 -2.62
N ALA A 122 -2.03 12.10 -2.17
CA ALA A 122 -1.91 11.48 -0.85
C ALA A 122 -2.40 10.04 -0.86
N ASN A 123 -1.87 9.22 0.05
CA ASN A 123 -2.33 7.86 0.28
C ASN A 123 -3.12 7.76 1.59
N PHE A 124 -4.34 7.24 1.51
CA PHE A 124 -5.26 7.02 2.62
C PHE A 124 -5.37 5.54 3.01
N ALA A 125 -4.79 4.62 2.23
CA ALA A 125 -4.81 3.19 2.51
C ALA A 125 -4.17 2.84 3.86
N VAL A 126 -4.72 1.83 4.54
CA VAL A 126 -4.21 1.35 5.84
C VAL A 126 -4.13 -0.17 5.84
N ALA A 127 -2.99 -0.73 6.23
CA ALA A 127 -2.82 -2.17 6.32
C ALA A 127 -3.89 -2.83 7.22
N GLY A 128 -4.52 -3.89 6.72
CA GLY A 128 -5.60 -4.60 7.41
C GLY A 128 -6.97 -3.92 7.32
N ALA A 129 -7.13 -2.83 6.57
CA ALA A 129 -8.41 -2.17 6.38
C ALA A 129 -9.44 -3.06 5.67
N THR A 130 -10.69 -2.96 6.11
CA THR A 130 -11.86 -3.60 5.49
C THR A 130 -12.64 -2.58 4.65
N ALA A 131 -13.34 -3.04 3.62
CA ALA A 131 -14.31 -2.20 2.91
C ALA A 131 -15.50 -1.87 3.82
N LEU A 132 -15.99 -2.85 4.58
CA LEU A 132 -17.08 -2.67 5.54
C LEU A 132 -16.57 -1.98 6.82
N PRO A 133 -17.38 -1.09 7.41
CA PRO A 133 -17.06 -0.44 8.67
C PRO A 133 -17.19 -1.41 9.85
N SER A 134 -16.53 -1.09 10.97
CA SER A 134 -16.41 -2.01 12.12
C SER A 134 -17.77 -2.41 12.69
N GLU A 135 -18.74 -1.50 12.71
CA GLU A 135 -20.09 -1.74 13.22
C GLU A 135 -20.84 -2.81 12.41
N ILE A 136 -20.59 -2.88 11.09
CA ILE A 136 -21.18 -3.89 10.22
C ILE A 136 -20.51 -5.24 10.43
N LEU A 137 -19.18 -5.26 10.59
CA LEU A 137 -18.45 -6.49 10.93
C LEU A 137 -18.90 -7.07 12.26
N GLU A 138 -19.12 -6.23 13.27
CA GLU A 138 -19.63 -6.66 14.58
C GLU A 138 -21.00 -7.34 14.46
N ASN A 139 -21.91 -6.81 13.63
CA ASN A 139 -23.20 -7.46 13.34
C ASN A 139 -23.04 -8.82 12.66
N MET A 140 -21.97 -9.01 11.90
CA MET A 140 -21.58 -10.30 11.31
C MET A 140 -20.85 -11.21 12.30
N LYS A 141 -20.71 -10.79 13.57
CA LYS A 141 -19.93 -11.45 14.62
C LYS A 141 -18.45 -11.56 14.26
N MET A 142 -17.92 -10.50 13.68
CA MET A 142 -16.51 -10.38 13.31
C MET A 142 -15.87 -9.16 13.93
N VAL A 143 -14.56 -9.25 14.20
CA VAL A 143 -13.77 -8.12 14.68
C VAL A 143 -12.52 -7.96 13.83
N ASN A 144 -12.19 -6.72 13.48
CA ASN A 144 -10.88 -6.38 12.92
C ASN A 144 -9.97 -5.86 14.04
N PRO A 145 -9.04 -6.68 14.57
CA PRO A 145 -8.14 -6.25 15.64
C PRO A 145 -7.00 -5.36 15.13
N SER A 146 -6.80 -5.27 13.81
CA SER A 146 -5.63 -4.61 13.21
C SER A 146 -5.80 -3.09 13.13
N THR A 147 -6.98 -2.64 12.73
CA THR A 147 -7.29 -1.21 12.55
C THR A 147 -8.81 -1.00 12.49
N ASN A 148 -9.26 0.22 12.79
CA ASN A 148 -10.63 0.68 12.55
C ASN A 148 -10.75 1.54 11.28
N SER A 149 -9.68 1.62 10.48
CA SER A 149 -9.58 2.51 9.32
C SER A 149 -10.16 1.86 8.06
N SER A 150 -11.46 1.51 8.13
CA SER A 150 -12.22 0.96 7.00
C SER A 150 -12.25 1.91 5.81
N LEU A 151 -12.70 1.44 4.64
CA LEU A 151 -12.82 2.25 3.43
C LEU A 151 -13.60 3.55 3.68
N SER A 152 -14.71 3.51 4.43
CA SER A 152 -15.47 4.71 4.80
C SER A 152 -14.62 5.73 5.58
N VAL A 153 -13.81 5.27 6.54
CA VAL A 153 -12.92 6.14 7.32
C VAL A 153 -11.83 6.75 6.43
N GLN A 154 -11.31 5.99 5.47
CA GLN A 154 -10.34 6.50 4.49
C GLN A 154 -10.96 7.57 3.57
N LEU A 155 -12.21 7.36 3.15
CA LEU A 155 -12.99 8.34 2.37
C LEU A 155 -13.25 9.62 3.16
N ASP A 156 -13.53 9.51 4.47
CA ASP A 156 -13.68 10.67 5.35
C ASP A 156 -12.38 11.48 5.41
N TRP A 157 -11.23 10.83 5.58
CA TRP A 157 -9.93 11.52 5.56
C TRP A 157 -9.65 12.19 4.22
N MET A 158 -10.02 11.55 3.12
CA MET A 158 -9.89 12.12 1.78
C MET A 158 -10.79 13.36 1.61
N SER A 159 -12.03 13.28 2.08
CA SER A 159 -12.96 14.42 2.09
C SER A 159 -12.38 15.61 2.87
N SER A 160 -11.92 15.38 4.11
CA SER A 160 -11.28 16.42 4.93
C SER A 160 -10.01 16.98 4.27
N HIS A 161 -9.23 16.15 3.59
CA HIS A 161 -8.07 16.61 2.84
C HIS A 161 -8.48 17.57 1.71
N PHE A 162 -9.55 17.29 0.97
CA PHE A 162 -10.05 18.16 -0.10
C PHE A 162 -10.67 19.46 0.38
N GLU A 163 -11.33 19.46 1.54
CA GLU A 163 -11.81 20.69 2.19
C GLU A 163 -10.66 21.68 2.44
N THR A 164 -9.46 21.20 2.77
CA THR A 164 -8.30 22.06 3.05
C THR A 164 -7.47 22.43 1.82
N THR A 165 -7.42 21.56 0.79
CA THR A 165 -6.51 21.72 -0.35
C THR A 165 -7.15 22.35 -1.58
N CYS A 166 -8.43 22.08 -1.82
CA CYS A 166 -9.13 22.59 -2.98
C CYS A 166 -10.37 23.43 -2.65
N TYR A 167 -11.05 23.17 -1.55
CA TYR A 167 -12.21 23.94 -1.07
C TYR A 167 -13.28 24.11 -2.18
N THR A 168 -13.44 25.29 -2.76
CA THR A 168 -14.41 25.55 -3.85
C THR A 168 -13.95 25.10 -5.24
N ASP A 169 -12.65 24.95 -5.44
CA ASP A 169 -12.06 24.75 -6.78
C ASP A 169 -11.68 23.28 -7.03
N CYS A 170 -12.26 22.35 -6.25
CA CYS A 170 -11.94 20.92 -6.34
C CYS A 170 -12.11 20.34 -7.75
N PRO A 171 -13.19 20.61 -8.50
CA PRO A 171 -13.32 20.07 -9.86
C PRO A 171 -12.16 20.48 -10.78
N GLU A 172 -11.68 21.72 -10.67
CA GLU A 172 -10.56 22.20 -11.49
C GLU A 172 -9.22 21.63 -10.99
N LYS A 173 -8.97 21.66 -9.68
CA LYS A 173 -7.71 21.20 -9.08
C LYS A 173 -7.52 19.68 -9.19
N LEU A 174 -8.62 18.93 -9.23
CA LEU A 174 -8.63 17.47 -9.28
C LEU A 174 -8.77 16.91 -10.71
N ASN A 175 -9.02 17.74 -11.73
CA ASN A 175 -9.26 17.27 -13.11
C ASN A 175 -8.14 16.46 -13.77
N LYS A 176 -6.92 16.52 -13.20
CA LYS A 176 -5.73 15.77 -13.60
C LYS A 176 -5.26 14.81 -12.51
N SER A 177 -6.18 14.29 -11.71
CA SER A 177 -5.84 13.33 -10.67
C SER A 177 -6.17 11.91 -11.11
N LEU A 178 -5.31 10.97 -10.74
CA LEU A 178 -5.61 9.55 -10.78
C LEU A 178 -6.09 9.11 -9.39
N PHE A 179 -7.25 8.44 -9.34
CA PHE A 179 -7.79 7.86 -8.12
C PHE A 179 -7.72 6.34 -8.21
N LEU A 180 -7.12 5.71 -7.20
CA LEU A 180 -7.09 4.26 -7.05
C LEU A 180 -7.82 3.88 -5.78
N VAL A 181 -8.85 3.04 -5.93
CA VAL A 181 -9.62 2.50 -4.81
C VAL A 181 -9.38 1.00 -4.77
N GLY A 182 -8.41 0.56 -3.96
CA GLY A 182 -8.09 -0.83 -3.75
C GLY A 182 -6.58 -1.14 -3.78
N GLU A 183 -6.18 -2.36 -3.41
CA GLU A 183 -7.06 -3.49 -3.05
C GLU A 183 -7.75 -3.30 -1.68
N ILE A 184 -9.01 -3.73 -1.58
CA ILE A 184 -9.81 -3.69 -0.35
C ILE A 184 -10.95 -4.72 -0.47
N GLY A 185 -11.34 -5.34 0.65
CA GLY A 185 -12.37 -6.38 0.72
C GLY A 185 -11.83 -7.79 1.00
N GLY A 186 -10.53 -8.04 0.74
CA GLY A 186 -9.89 -9.31 1.08
C GLY A 186 -9.79 -9.57 2.58
N ASN A 187 -9.68 -8.51 3.39
CA ASN A 187 -9.55 -8.62 4.85
C ASN A 187 -10.83 -9.16 5.50
N GLU A 188 -12.03 -8.83 5.00
CA GLU A 188 -13.29 -9.40 5.51
C GLU A 188 -13.32 -10.92 5.36
N CYS A 189 -12.93 -11.43 4.19
CA CYS A 189 -12.85 -12.87 3.97
C CYS A 189 -11.81 -13.51 4.88
N THR A 190 -10.64 -12.87 5.03
CA THR A 190 -9.56 -13.38 5.87
C THR A 190 -9.97 -13.43 7.35
N HIS A 191 -10.52 -12.35 7.89
CA HIS A 191 -11.01 -12.29 9.26
C HIS A 191 -12.13 -13.30 9.50
N GLY A 192 -13.10 -13.39 8.59
CA GLY A 192 -14.19 -14.34 8.71
C GLY A 192 -13.71 -15.79 8.82
N LEU A 193 -12.76 -16.18 7.96
CA LEU A 193 -12.17 -17.53 8.00
C LEU A 193 -11.35 -17.77 9.28
N LEU A 194 -10.56 -16.79 9.72
CA LEU A 194 -9.77 -16.90 10.96
C LEU A 194 -10.65 -17.03 12.22
N GLU A 195 -11.84 -16.44 12.21
CA GLU A 195 -12.84 -16.54 13.29
C GLU A 195 -13.78 -17.74 13.12
N GLY A 196 -13.50 -18.64 12.17
CA GLY A 196 -14.16 -19.94 12.04
C GLY A 196 -15.40 -19.95 11.14
N LYS A 197 -15.66 -18.89 10.36
CA LYS A 197 -16.68 -18.95 9.31
C LYS A 197 -16.26 -19.94 8.22
N THR A 198 -17.25 -20.57 7.61
CA THR A 198 -17.08 -21.38 6.40
C THR A 198 -16.78 -20.52 5.18
N ILE A 199 -16.29 -21.15 4.11
CA ILE A 199 -16.12 -20.50 2.81
C ILE A 199 -17.48 -20.02 2.27
N GLU A 200 -18.55 -20.78 2.49
CA GLU A 200 -19.91 -20.43 2.09
C GLU A 200 -20.41 -19.19 2.84
N GLU A 201 -20.19 -19.10 4.15
CA GLU A 201 -20.52 -17.90 4.93
C GLU A 201 -19.69 -16.69 4.49
N SER A 202 -18.40 -16.88 4.23
CA SER A 202 -17.54 -15.80 3.73
C SER A 202 -17.99 -15.31 2.35
N ARG A 203 -18.39 -16.22 1.47
CA ARG A 203 -18.92 -15.88 0.13
C ARG A 203 -20.22 -15.06 0.22
N ARG A 204 -21.06 -15.27 1.24
CA ARG A 204 -22.30 -14.50 1.43
C ARG A 204 -22.06 -13.03 1.78
N MET A 205 -20.87 -12.68 2.29
CA MET A 205 -20.52 -11.28 2.62
C MET A 205 -20.08 -10.48 1.39
N VAL A 206 -19.62 -11.16 0.33
CA VAL A 206 -19.05 -10.52 -0.87
C VAL A 206 -19.97 -9.48 -1.51
N PRO A 207 -21.30 -9.70 -1.67
CA PRO A 207 -22.18 -8.67 -2.24
C PRO A 207 -22.19 -7.37 -1.42
N GLU A 208 -22.20 -7.45 -0.09
CA GLU A 208 -22.18 -6.28 0.78
C GLU A 208 -20.84 -5.54 0.73
N VAL A 209 -19.72 -6.28 0.70
CA VAL A 209 -18.37 -5.73 0.50
C VAL A 209 -18.29 -4.99 -0.85
N VAL A 210 -18.75 -5.62 -1.93
CA VAL A 210 -18.76 -5.02 -3.27
C VAL A 210 -19.64 -3.77 -3.32
N GLU A 211 -20.82 -3.80 -2.68
CA GLU A 211 -21.71 -2.64 -2.64
C GLU A 211 -21.07 -1.48 -1.87
N ALA A 212 -20.38 -1.75 -0.76
CA ALA A 212 -19.64 -0.72 -0.03
C ALA A 212 -18.54 -0.08 -0.88
N ILE A 213 -17.81 -0.87 -1.67
CA ILE A 213 -16.80 -0.36 -2.62
C ILE A 213 -17.46 0.48 -3.71
N ILE A 214 -18.54 -0.01 -4.33
CA ILE A 214 -19.29 0.71 -5.36
C ILE A 214 -19.81 2.04 -4.82
N HIS A 215 -20.36 2.05 -3.62
CA HIS A 215 -20.84 3.26 -2.97
C HIS A 215 -19.69 4.24 -2.72
N GLY A 216 -18.56 3.76 -2.17
CA GLY A 216 -17.37 4.58 -1.97
C GLY A 216 -16.87 5.24 -3.26
N VAL A 217 -16.90 4.52 -4.38
CA VAL A 217 -16.49 5.06 -5.68
C VAL A 217 -17.53 6.05 -6.25
N ARG A 218 -18.83 5.81 -6.07
CA ARG A 218 -19.87 6.66 -6.67
C ARG A 218 -20.09 7.98 -5.96
N VAL A 219 -19.85 8.03 -4.66
CA VAL A 219 -20.24 9.17 -3.82
C VAL A 219 -19.05 10.10 -3.53
N SER A 220 -17.82 9.63 -3.77
CA SER A 220 -16.60 10.34 -3.38
C SER A 220 -15.75 10.86 -4.53
N PHE A 221 -16.10 10.57 -5.78
CA PHE A 221 -15.37 11.01 -6.99
C PHE A 221 -16.29 11.62 -8.04
#